data_AF-A0A924D918-F1
#
_entry.id   AF-A0A924D918-F1
#
_cell.length_a   1.000
_cell.length_b   1.000
_cell.length_c   1.000
_cell.angle_alpha   90.00
_cell.angle_beta   90.00
_cell.angle_gamma   90.00
#
_symmetry.space_group_name_H-M   'P 1'
#
loop_
_entity.id
_entity.type
_entity.pdbx_description
1 polymer ?
#
loop_
_entity_poly.entity_id
_entity_poly.type
_entity_poly.pdbx_seq_one_letter_code
_entity_poly.pdbx_strand_id
1 'polypeptide(L)'
;MCVCGQIALLRNARRTNAAALKLSDVVTFHSYDSLLLLEKRVAHRRETGRPLLCTEWMRRGFDSQFGTHQAYFRQEKVACLHWGLVNGKTQTHFPWGSSVDAPEPNLWFHDLLRTSGVPYDAEEVDLIKKTIHAHLNPPLPQTINR
;
A
#
# COMPACT_ATOMS: atom_id res chain seq x y z
N MET A 1 -11.21 11.07 6.01
CA MET A 1 -10.87 9.68 5.60
C MET A 1 -11.44 9.47 4.20
N CYS A 2 -10.62 9.60 3.15
CA CYS A 2 -11.12 9.43 1.77
C CYS A 2 -10.97 7.97 1.36
N VAL A 3 -12.04 7.19 1.53
CA VAL A 3 -12.13 5.82 1.03
C VAL A 3 -12.29 5.89 -0.49
N CYS A 4 -11.18 5.91 -1.21
CA CYS A 4 -11.18 5.78 -2.67
C CYS A 4 -10.83 4.34 -3.09
N GLY A 5 -11.39 3.36 -2.38
CA GLY A 5 -11.68 2.04 -2.94
C GLY A 5 -12.81 2.17 -3.96
N GLN A 6 -12.92 1.22 -4.90
CA GLN A 6 -13.93 1.20 -5.97
C GLN A 6 -15.38 1.14 -5.45
N ILE A 7 -15.89 2.22 -4.83
CA ILE A 7 -17.31 2.37 -4.53
C ILE A 7 -17.94 3.06 -5.73
N ALA A 8 -18.11 2.28 -6.81
CA ALA A 8 -18.87 2.69 -7.99
C ALA A 8 -20.40 2.69 -7.75
N LEU A 9 -20.87 2.36 -6.55
CA LEU A 9 -22.27 2.04 -6.26
C LEU A 9 -23.08 3.13 -5.53
N LEU A 10 -22.47 4.26 -5.14
CA LEU A 10 -23.20 5.34 -4.48
C LEU A 10 -23.42 6.51 -5.45
N ARG A 11 -24.69 6.87 -5.68
CA ARG A 11 -25.14 7.95 -6.59
C ARG A 11 -24.43 9.31 -6.35
N ASN A 12 -23.87 9.54 -5.16
CA ASN A 12 -23.16 10.76 -4.77
C ASN A 12 -21.62 10.62 -4.69
N ALA A 13 -21.05 9.44 -4.94
CA ALA A 13 -19.61 9.18 -4.75
C ALA A 13 -18.72 10.14 -5.55
N ARG A 14 -19.12 10.53 -6.77
CA ARG A 14 -18.34 11.44 -7.61
C ARG A 14 -18.19 12.83 -6.99
N ARG A 15 -19.27 13.39 -6.43
CA ARG A 15 -19.25 14.73 -5.81
C ARG A 15 -18.44 14.73 -4.52
N THR A 16 -18.66 13.72 -3.67
CA THR A 16 -17.93 13.60 -2.40
C THR A 16 -16.44 13.34 -2.64
N ASN A 17 -16.07 12.52 -3.62
CA ASN A 17 -14.67 12.29 -3.97
C ASN A 17 -14.00 13.57 -4.51
N ALA A 18 -14.69 14.32 -5.39
CA ALA A 18 -14.17 15.58 -5.89
C ALA A 18 -13.97 16.62 -4.76
N ALA A 19 -14.94 16.71 -3.84
CA ALA A 19 -14.81 17.57 -2.67
C ALA A 19 -13.66 17.14 -1.76
N ALA A 20 -13.52 15.83 -1.49
CA ALA A 20 -12.42 15.30 -0.68
C ALA A 20 -11.06 15.61 -1.32
N LEU A 21 -10.90 15.44 -2.63
CA LEU A 21 -9.66 15.79 -3.34
C LEU A 21 -9.36 17.30 -3.27
N LYS A 22 -10.38 18.15 -3.45
CA LYS A 22 -10.21 19.61 -3.47
C LYS A 22 -9.94 20.21 -2.09
N LEU A 23 -10.58 19.68 -1.05
CA LEU A 23 -10.61 20.28 0.28
C LEU A 23 -9.63 19.63 1.27
N SER A 24 -8.89 18.60 0.86
CA SER A 24 -7.89 17.98 1.73
C SER A 24 -6.53 18.66 1.60
N ASP A 25 -5.87 18.88 2.74
CA ASP A 25 -4.45 19.30 2.77
C ASP A 25 -3.51 18.14 2.42
N VAL A 26 -3.91 16.91 2.75
CA VAL A 26 -3.23 15.65 2.38
C VAL A 26 -4.26 14.72 1.75
N VAL A 27 -3.98 14.24 0.54
CA VAL A 27 -4.87 13.33 -0.17
C VAL A 27 -4.56 11.89 0.23
N THR A 28 -5.49 11.26 0.92
CA THR A 28 -5.40 9.84 1.30
C THR A 28 -6.11 8.94 0.30
N PHE A 29 -5.60 7.74 0.06
CA PHE A 29 -6.28 6.73 -0.77
C PHE A 29 -5.86 5.32 -0.37
N HIS A 30 -6.61 4.30 -0.82
CA HIS A 30 -6.25 2.89 -0.67
C HIS A 30 -5.96 2.32 -2.06
N SER A 31 -5.04 1.38 -2.18
CA SER A 31 -4.84 0.64 -3.43
C SER A 31 -4.34 -0.77 -3.18
N TYR A 32 -5.20 -1.72 -3.53
CA TYR A 32 -4.93 -3.16 -3.53
C TYR A 32 -4.72 -3.69 -4.96
N ASP A 33 -4.44 -2.77 -5.90
CA ASP A 33 -4.30 -3.06 -7.31
C ASP A 33 -2.85 -3.38 -7.67
N SER A 34 -2.61 -3.93 -8.86
CA SER A 34 -1.26 -4.08 -9.42
C SER A 34 -0.57 -2.72 -9.62
N LEU A 35 0.76 -2.76 -9.78
CA LEU A 35 1.58 -1.54 -9.93
C LEU A 35 1.09 -0.63 -11.06
N LEU A 36 0.75 -1.20 -12.22
CA LEU A 36 0.24 -0.47 -13.38
C LEU A 36 -1.01 0.37 -13.07
N LEU A 37 -1.90 -0.15 -12.22
CA LEU A 37 -3.13 0.54 -11.84
C LEU A 37 -2.88 1.56 -10.72
N LEU A 38 -1.98 1.23 -9.79
CA LEU A 38 -1.52 2.16 -8.76
C LEU A 38 -0.91 3.42 -9.41
N GLU A 39 -0.06 3.26 -10.42
CA GLU A 39 0.56 4.36 -11.16
C GLU A 39 -0.46 5.34 -11.71
N LYS A 40 -1.49 4.83 -12.39
CA LYS A 40 -2.59 5.64 -12.92
C LYS A 40 -3.35 6.39 -11.82
N ARG A 41 -3.57 5.73 -10.66
CA ARG A 41 -4.25 6.33 -9.51
C ARG A 41 -3.43 7.44 -8.87
N VAL A 42 -2.11 7.27 -8.75
CA VAL A 42 -1.20 8.28 -8.24
C VAL A 42 -1.12 9.46 -9.19
N ALA A 43 -0.95 9.21 -10.50
CA ALA A 43 -0.90 10.27 -11.53
C ALA A 43 -2.13 11.19 -11.46
N HIS A 44 -3.34 10.62 -11.44
CA HIS A 44 -4.57 11.41 -11.32
C HIS A 44 -4.64 12.24 -10.03
N ARG A 45 -4.17 11.69 -8.89
CA ARG A 45 -4.20 12.42 -7.60
C ARG A 45 -3.13 13.49 -7.50
N ARG A 46 -2.02 13.35 -8.22
CA ARG A 46 -0.97 14.38 -8.29
C ARG A 46 -1.47 15.68 -8.88
N GLU A 47 -2.49 15.65 -9.74
CA GLU A 47 -3.14 16.84 -10.31
C GLU A 47 -3.68 17.79 -9.22
N THR A 48 -3.93 17.29 -8.00
CA THR A 48 -4.36 18.14 -6.86
C THR A 48 -3.25 19.05 -6.33
N GLY A 49 -1.98 18.77 -6.63
CA GLY A 49 -0.83 19.48 -6.07
C GLY A 49 -0.61 19.23 -4.56
N ARG A 50 -1.28 18.23 -3.97
CA ARG A 50 -1.21 17.92 -2.54
C ARG A 50 -0.33 16.70 -2.24
N PRO A 51 0.28 16.61 -1.04
CA PRO A 51 0.93 15.40 -0.57
C PRO A 51 -0.02 14.20 -0.61
N LEU A 52 0.51 13.02 -0.98
CA LEU A 52 -0.26 11.79 -1.12
C LEU A 52 0.12 10.77 -0.03
N LEU A 53 -0.90 10.10 0.51
CA LEU A 53 -0.74 9.02 1.48
C LEU A 53 -1.62 7.82 1.11
N CYS A 54 -1.01 6.69 0.79
CA CYS A 54 -1.70 5.42 0.62
C CYS A 54 -1.92 4.75 1.99
N THR A 55 -3.12 4.86 2.57
CA THR A 55 -3.37 4.40 3.96
C THR A 55 -3.60 2.89 4.07
N GLU A 56 -3.88 2.21 2.97
CA GLU A 56 -3.95 0.75 2.91
C GLU A 56 -3.51 0.26 1.53
N TRP A 57 -2.68 -0.77 1.49
CA TRP A 57 -2.25 -1.42 0.26
C TRP A 57 -1.78 -2.84 0.50
N MET A 58 -1.41 -3.50 -0.59
CA MET A 58 -0.87 -4.86 -0.69
C MET A 58 -1.96 -5.92 -0.80
N ARG A 59 -1.89 -6.73 -1.84
CA ARG A 59 -2.78 -7.86 -2.16
C ARG A 59 -1.98 -8.81 -3.04
N ARG A 60 -1.29 -9.78 -2.43
CA ARG A 60 -0.36 -10.65 -3.17
C ARG A 60 -1.03 -11.35 -4.35
N GLY A 61 -2.26 -11.84 -4.15
CA GLY A 61 -3.05 -12.49 -5.20
C GLY A 61 -3.49 -11.59 -6.38
N PHE A 62 -3.14 -10.30 -6.36
CA PHE A 62 -3.40 -9.36 -7.46
C PHE A 62 -2.15 -8.53 -7.80
N ASP A 63 -0.98 -9.14 -7.62
CA ASP A 63 0.33 -8.55 -7.94
C ASP A 63 0.61 -7.22 -7.23
N SER A 64 0.09 -7.08 -6.02
CA SER A 64 0.39 -5.97 -5.13
C SER A 64 1.31 -6.45 -4.02
N GLN A 65 2.61 -6.14 -4.14
CA GLN A 65 3.71 -6.75 -3.38
C GLN A 65 4.69 -5.68 -2.88
N PHE A 66 5.44 -5.98 -1.81
CA PHE A 66 6.43 -5.05 -1.27
C PHE A 66 7.51 -4.66 -2.27
N GLY A 67 8.09 -5.64 -2.98
CA GLY A 67 9.23 -5.37 -3.86
C GLY A 67 8.95 -4.43 -5.02
N THR A 68 7.70 -4.33 -5.46
CA THR A 68 7.28 -3.41 -6.51
C THR A 68 6.70 -2.12 -5.93
N HIS A 69 5.72 -2.23 -5.03
CA HIS A 69 4.94 -1.08 -4.57
C HIS A 69 5.71 -0.20 -3.60
N GLN A 70 6.46 -0.78 -2.68
CA GLN A 70 7.23 0.00 -1.70
C GLN A 70 8.31 0.84 -2.41
N ALA A 71 8.99 0.26 -3.40
CA ALA A 71 9.97 0.96 -4.23
C ALA A 71 9.32 2.12 -5.00
N TYR A 72 8.15 1.87 -5.62
CA TYR A 72 7.39 2.89 -6.32
C TYR A 72 6.94 4.04 -5.40
N PHE A 73 6.33 3.74 -4.26
CA PHE A 73 5.92 4.75 -3.27
C PHE A 73 7.09 5.64 -2.85
N ARG A 74 8.26 5.05 -2.63
CA ARG A 74 9.49 5.80 -2.32
C ARG A 74 9.91 6.71 -3.46
N GLN A 75 10.03 6.18 -4.68
CA GLN A 75 10.44 6.96 -5.86
C GLN A 75 9.51 8.17 -6.06
N GLU A 76 8.21 7.94 -5.91
CA GLU A 76 7.18 8.93 -6.09
C GLU A 76 6.94 9.81 -4.83
N LYS A 77 7.67 9.61 -3.74
CA LYS A 77 7.48 10.35 -2.48
C LYS A 77 6.01 10.32 -2.00
N VAL A 78 5.36 9.18 -2.19
CA VAL A 78 4.02 8.90 -1.68
C VAL A 78 4.18 8.13 -0.37
N ALA A 79 3.61 8.65 0.72
CA ALA A 79 3.63 7.92 1.99
C ALA A 79 2.72 6.69 1.89
N CYS A 80 3.03 5.61 2.60
CA CYS A 80 2.24 4.38 2.55
C CYS A 80 2.15 3.68 3.91
N LEU A 81 0.98 3.10 4.23
CA LEU A 81 0.72 2.27 5.40
C LEU A 81 0.25 0.89 4.93
N HIS A 82 0.98 -0.14 5.31
CA HIS A 82 0.62 -1.52 4.98
C HIS A 82 -0.54 -2.00 5.88
N TRP A 83 -1.50 -2.71 5.29
CA TRP A 83 -2.59 -3.35 6.01
C TRP A 83 -2.19 -4.78 6.37
N GLY A 84 -2.30 -5.18 7.64
CA GLY A 84 -1.79 -6.47 8.12
C GLY A 84 -0.36 -6.37 8.65
N LEU A 85 0.04 -7.33 9.49
CA LEU A 85 1.41 -7.45 9.98
C LEU A 85 1.65 -8.85 10.54
N VAL A 86 0.86 -9.23 11.53
CA VAL A 86 0.93 -10.54 12.20
C VAL A 86 -0.35 -11.28 11.91
N ASN A 87 -0.23 -12.55 11.52
CA ASN A 87 -1.33 -13.50 11.49
C ASN A 87 -1.94 -13.62 12.91
N GLY A 88 -2.96 -12.81 13.18
CA GLY A 88 -3.62 -12.70 14.47
C GLY A 88 -5.13 -12.68 14.33
N LYS A 89 -5.83 -11.99 15.24
CA LYS A 89 -7.31 -12.00 15.31
C LYS A 89 -8.01 -11.54 14.03
N THR A 90 -7.39 -10.64 13.27
CA THR A 90 -7.95 -10.11 12.02
C THR A 90 -7.77 -11.08 10.85
N GLN A 91 -6.90 -12.08 10.97
CA GLN A 91 -6.70 -13.15 10.01
C GLN A 91 -6.43 -12.65 8.57
N THR A 92 -5.65 -11.57 8.45
CA THR A 92 -5.39 -10.84 7.20
C THR A 92 -4.42 -11.57 6.25
N HIS A 93 -3.86 -12.71 6.64
CA HIS A 93 -3.19 -13.67 5.76
C HIS A 93 -4.18 -14.45 4.88
N PHE A 94 -5.47 -14.51 5.21
CA PHE A 94 -6.48 -15.12 4.34
C PHE A 94 -7.00 -14.13 3.29
N PRO A 95 -7.25 -14.59 2.04
CA PRO A 95 -7.97 -13.80 1.06
C PRO A 95 -9.36 -13.37 1.53
N TRP A 96 -9.82 -12.21 1.05
CA TRP A 96 -11.20 -11.79 1.31
C TRP A 96 -12.20 -12.82 0.81
N GLY A 97 -13.20 -13.13 1.64
CA GLY A 97 -14.24 -14.12 1.34
C GLY A 97 -13.86 -15.56 1.68
N SER A 98 -12.67 -15.82 2.25
CA SER A 98 -12.34 -17.13 2.81
C SER A 98 -13.38 -17.58 3.87
N SER A 99 -13.72 -18.86 3.86
CA SER A 99 -14.57 -19.48 4.88
C SER A 99 -13.85 -19.57 6.22
N VAL A 100 -14.62 -19.67 7.31
CA VAL A 100 -14.07 -19.81 8.67
C VAL A 100 -13.16 -21.04 8.80
N ASP A 101 -13.50 -22.15 8.14
CA ASP A 101 -12.75 -23.41 8.18
C ASP A 101 -11.74 -23.55 7.03
N ALA A 102 -11.40 -22.45 6.34
CA ALA A 102 -10.44 -22.51 5.25
C ALA A 102 -9.07 -22.96 5.78
N PRO A 103 -8.39 -23.92 5.13
CA PRO A 103 -7.01 -24.22 5.46
C PRO A 103 -6.11 -23.03 5.14
N GLU A 104 -4.96 -22.95 5.81
CA GLU A 104 -3.99 -21.89 5.56
C GLU A 104 -3.65 -21.79 4.05
N PRO A 105 -3.70 -20.59 3.45
CA PRO A 105 -3.47 -20.45 2.02
C PRO A 105 -1.99 -20.60 1.67
N ASN A 106 -1.71 -21.22 0.53
CA ASN A 106 -0.34 -21.32 -0.01
C ASN A 106 0.31 -19.96 -0.27
N LEU A 107 -0.50 -18.94 -0.58
CA LEU A 107 -0.07 -17.56 -0.74
C LEU A 107 -0.80 -16.68 0.27
N TRP A 108 -0.06 -16.12 1.23
CA TRP A 108 -0.63 -15.20 2.20
C TRP A 108 -1.10 -13.90 1.56
N PHE A 109 -2.21 -13.38 2.07
CA PHE A 109 -2.88 -12.24 1.48
C PHE A 109 -2.23 -10.90 1.83
N HIS A 110 -2.17 -10.56 3.12
CA HIS A 110 -1.56 -9.31 3.59
C HIS A 110 -0.45 -9.50 4.62
N ASP A 111 -0.63 -10.37 5.63
CA ASP A 111 0.30 -10.43 6.77
C ASP A 111 1.74 -10.80 6.36
N LEU A 112 2.69 -10.43 7.22
CA LEU A 112 4.13 -10.62 7.06
C LEU A 112 4.72 -11.63 8.05
N LEU A 113 4.13 -11.73 9.25
CA LEU A 113 4.67 -12.48 10.37
C LEU A 113 3.65 -13.52 10.85
N ARG A 114 4.16 -14.68 11.26
CA ARG A 114 3.41 -15.66 12.03
C ARG A 114 3.15 -15.14 13.45
N THR A 115 2.22 -15.76 14.17
CA THR A 115 1.96 -15.48 15.60
C THR A 115 3.22 -15.56 16.46
N SER A 116 4.18 -16.41 16.08
CA SER A 116 5.48 -16.56 16.74
C SER A 116 6.46 -15.41 16.47
N GLY A 117 6.13 -14.48 15.56
CA GLY A 117 7.02 -13.44 15.07
C GLY A 117 7.96 -13.89 13.94
N VAL A 118 7.94 -15.16 13.56
CA VAL A 118 8.72 -15.68 12.42
C VAL A 118 8.14 -15.13 11.11
N PRO A 119 8.97 -14.61 10.19
CA PRO A 119 8.50 -14.18 8.87
C PRO A 119 7.77 -15.30 8.12
N TYR A 120 6.68 -14.94 7.45
CA TYR A 120 6.07 -15.79 6.42
C TYR A 120 7.04 -15.97 5.24
N ASP A 121 7.65 -14.87 4.82
CA ASP A 121 8.68 -14.81 3.79
C ASP A 121 9.86 -13.99 4.33
N ALA A 122 11.01 -14.63 4.49
CA ALA A 122 12.21 -13.99 5.04
C ALA A 122 12.82 -12.97 4.07
N GLU A 123 12.80 -13.26 2.76
CA GLU A 123 13.38 -12.39 1.74
C GLU A 123 12.56 -11.11 1.61
N GLU A 124 11.23 -11.22 1.66
CA GLU A 124 10.33 -10.06 1.67
C GLU A 124 10.57 -9.15 2.87
N VAL A 125 10.70 -9.72 4.08
CA VAL A 125 11.00 -8.93 5.29
C VAL A 125 12.36 -8.25 5.22
N ASP A 126 13.38 -8.92 4.68
CA ASP A 126 14.70 -8.33 4.52
C ASP A 126 14.70 -7.18 3.49
N LEU A 127 13.93 -7.30 2.41
CA LEU A 127 13.72 -6.24 1.44
C LEU A 127 13.05 -5.00 2.06
N ILE A 128 12.05 -5.21 2.91
CA ILE A 128 11.37 -4.13 3.65
C ILE A 128 12.36 -3.40 4.54
N LYS A 129 13.13 -4.13 5.34
CA LYS A 129 14.15 -3.56 6.23
C LYS A 129 15.18 -2.76 5.44
N LYS A 130 15.70 -3.30 4.35
CA LYS A 130 16.67 -2.61 3.49
C LYS A 130 16.12 -1.29 2.97
N THR A 131 14.87 -1.29 2.52
CA THR A 131 14.21 -0.08 1.99
C THR A 131 14.01 0.99 3.06
N ILE A 132 13.64 0.59 4.28
CA ILE A 132 13.49 1.50 5.43
C ILE A 132 14.86 2.04 5.88
N HIS A 133 15.88 1.19 6.02
CA HIS A 133 17.21 1.63 6.43
C HIS A 133 17.86 2.60 5.43
N ALA A 134 17.68 2.36 4.13
CA ALA A 134 18.13 3.30 3.09
C ALA A 134 17.39 4.65 3.12
N HIS A 135 16.24 4.75 3.80
CA HIS A 135 15.58 6.03 4.05
C HIS A 135 16.23 6.80 5.19
N LEU A 136 16.55 6.11 6.29
CA LEU A 136 17.16 6.73 7.47
C LEU A 136 18.58 7.23 7.19
N ASN A 137 19.27 6.57 6.25
CA ASN A 137 20.60 6.95 5.79
C ASN A 137 20.58 7.17 4.27
N PRO A 138 20.03 8.31 3.78
CA PRO A 138 20.04 8.58 2.36
C PRO A 138 21.49 8.70 1.88
N PRO A 139 21.86 8.15 0.71
CA PRO A 139 23.17 8.42 0.13
C PRO A 139 23.35 9.94 0.02
N LEU A 140 24.55 10.42 0.35
CA LEU A 140 24.89 11.84 0.23
C LEU A 140 24.51 12.31 -1.18
N PRO A 141 23.90 13.50 -1.31
CA PRO A 141 23.58 14.03 -2.64
C PRO A 141 24.86 14.05 -3.46
N GLN A 142 24.83 13.38 -4.61
CA GLN A 142 25.93 13.48 -5.56
C GLN A 142 26.09 14.96 -5.89
N THR A 143 27.26 15.52 -5.58
CA THR A 143 27.59 16.89 -5.93
C THR A 143 27.41 17.03 -7.42
N ILE A 144 26.37 17.78 -7.81
CA ILE A 144 26.16 18.15 -9.20
C ILE A 144 27.32 19.09 -9.52
N ASN A 145 28.34 18.56 -10.20
CA ASN A 145 29.34 19.40 -10.87
C ASN A 145 28.58 20.19 -11.93
N ARG A 146 28.32 21.47 -11.62
CA ARG A 146 27.86 22.47 -12.57
C ARG A 146 29.02 22.90 -13.46
#